data_AF-A0A351MUW9-F1
#
_entry.id   AF-A0A351MUW9-F1
#
_cell.length_a   1.000
_cell.length_b   1.000
_cell.length_c   1.000
_cell.angle_alpha   90.00
_cell.angle_beta   90.00
_cell.angle_gamma   90.00
#
_symmetry.space_group_name_H-M   'P 1'
#
loop_
_entity.id
_entity.type
_entity.pdbx_description
1 polymer ?
#
loop_
_entity_poly.entity_id
_entity_poly.type
_entity_poly.pdbx_seq_one_letter_code
_entity_poly.pdbx_strand_id
1 'polypeptide(L)' 'IKDACAKALAEGQTKYAPTPGIPALRKAIADAYTARGFTGITENNVVVSPGGKMSC' A
#
# COMPACT_ATOMS: atom_id res chain seq x y z
N ILE A 1 -8.08 6.77 10.19
CA ILE A 1 -8.33 6.36 8.77
C ILE A 1 -9.09 7.45 8.01
N LYS A 2 -10.27 7.87 8.49
CA LYS A 2 -11.11 8.89 7.82
C LYS A 2 -10.39 10.22 7.58
N ASP A 3 -9.59 10.71 8.53
CA ASP A 3 -8.82 11.94 8.35
C ASP A 3 -7.69 11.83 7.31
N ALA A 4 -7.09 10.65 7.18
CA ALA A 4 -6.08 10.40 6.15
C ALA A 4 -6.72 10.40 4.75
N CYS A 5 -7.94 9.87 4.62
CA CYS A 5 -8.70 9.96 3.37
C CYS A 5 -9.07 11.40 3.02
N ALA A 6 -9.50 12.20 4.01
CA ALA A 6 -9.82 13.61 3.80
C ALA A 6 -8.60 14.44 3.36
N LYS A 7 -7.43 14.17 3.96
CA LYS A 7 -6.16 14.79 3.55
C LYS A 7 -5.74 14.37 2.13
N ALA A 8 -5.83 13.09 1.79
CA ALA A 8 -5.50 12.61 0.44
C ALA A 8 -6.40 13.25 -0.64
N LEU A 9 -7.68 13.47 -0.32
CA LEU A 9 -8.60 14.23 -1.18
C LEU A 9 -8.19 15.70 -1.31
N ALA A 10 -7.84 16.36 -0.20
CA ALA A 10 -7.38 17.75 -0.19
C ALA A 10 -6.04 17.95 -0.93
N GLU A 11 -5.13 16.98 -0.85
CA GLU A 11 -3.85 16.96 -1.56
C GLU A 11 -3.97 16.54 -3.04
N GLY A 12 -5.19 16.28 -3.51
CA GLY A 12 -5.44 15.94 -4.92
C GLY A 12 -4.86 14.59 -5.34
N GLN A 13 -4.72 13.64 -4.42
CA GLN A 13 -4.31 12.26 -4.72
C GLN A 13 -5.45 11.45 -5.38
N THR A 14 -6.00 11.99 -6.47
CA THR A 14 -7.11 11.42 -7.25
C THR A 14 -6.68 10.89 -8.62
N LYS A 15 -5.37 10.95 -8.92
CA LYS A 15 -4.79 10.43 -10.15
C LYS A 15 -4.42 8.95 -10.01
N TYR A 16 -4.24 8.28 -11.14
CA TYR A 16 -3.86 6.87 -11.18
C TYR A 16 -2.64 6.62 -10.30
N ALA A 17 -2.82 5.75 -9.31
CA ALA A 17 -1.71 5.17 -8.58
C ALA A 17 -0.93 4.23 -9.53
N PRO A 18 0.38 4.08 -9.34
CA PRO A 18 1.17 3.11 -10.09
C PRO A 18 0.57 1.70 -9.95
N THR A 19 0.64 0.91 -11.02
CA THR A 19 0.06 -0.44 -11.15
C THR A 19 0.31 -1.38 -9.95
N PRO A 20 1.51 -1.45 -9.35
CA PRO A 20 1.73 -2.29 -8.16
C PRO A 20 1.17 -1.69 -6.85
N GLY A 21 0.74 -0.43 -6.86
CA GLY A 21 0.24 0.30 -5.69
C GLY A 21 1.16 1.44 -5.24
N ILE A 22 0.61 2.32 -4.40
CA ILE A 22 1.29 3.50 -3.85
C ILE A 22 2.59 3.07 -3.13
N PRO A 23 3.78 3.58 -3.52
CA PRO A 23 5.06 3.15 -2.95
C PRO A 23 5.14 3.25 -1.42
N ALA A 24 4.62 4.33 -0.84
CA ALA A 24 4.58 4.52 0.61
C ALA A 24 3.75 3.44 1.31
N LEU A 25 2.67 2.98 0.67
CA LEU A 25 1.78 1.96 1.20
C LEU A 25 2.42 0.57 1.08
N ARG A 26 3.13 0.29 -0.02
CA ARG A 26 3.91 -0.94 -0.20
C ARG A 26 5.02 -1.07 0.83
N LYS A 27 5.74 0.02 1.12
CA LYS A 27 6.77 0.05 2.15
C LYS A 27 6.19 -0.18 3.55
N ALA A 28 5.10 0.51 3.90
CA ALA A 28 4.43 0.32 5.19
C ALA A 28 3.93 -1.12 5.39
N ILE A 29 3.45 -1.78 4.33
CA ILE A 29 3.08 -3.20 4.37
C ILE A 29 4.32 -4.08 4.58
N ALA A 30 5.39 -3.88 3.80
CA ALA A 30 6.62 -4.64 3.96
C ALA A 30 7.17 -4.52 5.40
N ASP A 31 7.21 -3.30 5.95
CA ASP A 31 7.63 -3.02 7.33
C ASP A 31 6.70 -3.69 8.36
N ALA A 32 5.38 -3.72 8.13
CA ALA A 32 4.44 -4.42 9.00
C ALA A 32 4.64 -5.95 8.97
N TYR A 33 5.00 -6.53 7.84
CA TYR A 33 5.29 -7.96 7.73
C TYR A 33 6.66 -8.31 8.31
N THR A 34 7.69 -7.47 8.14
CA THR A 34 8.99 -7.69 8.78
C THR A 34 8.87 -7.59 10.30
N ALA A 35 8.07 -6.66 10.83
CA ALA A 35 7.75 -6.59 12.25
C ALA A 35 6.99 -7.83 12.78
N ARG A 36 6.27 -8.56 11.92
CA ARG A 36 5.60 -9.82 12.26
C ARG A 36 6.53 -11.05 12.20
N GLY A 37 7.82 -10.86 11.89
CA GLY A 37 8.82 -11.92 11.85
C GLY A 37 9.12 -12.49 10.47
N PHE A 38 8.58 -11.91 9.40
CA PHE A 38 8.91 -12.32 8.03
C PHE A 38 10.20 -11.64 7.56
N THR A 39 11.23 -12.42 7.23
CA THR A 39 12.51 -11.89 6.73
C THR A 39 12.55 -11.85 5.21
N GLY A 40 13.04 -10.74 4.63
CA GLY A 40 13.24 -10.62 3.18
C GLY A 40 12.04 -10.07 2.40
N ILE A 41 11.01 -9.56 3.06
CA ILE A 41 9.91 -8.86 2.36
C ILE A 41 10.36 -7.44 2.02
N THR A 42 10.41 -7.14 0.73
CA THR A 42 10.69 -5.80 0.21
C THR A 42 9.45 -5.19 -0.43
N GLU A 43 9.46 -3.89 -0.69
CA GLU A 43 8.38 -3.18 -1.40
C GLU A 43 8.07 -3.73 -2.80
N ASN A 44 8.98 -4.51 -3.39
CA ASN A 44 8.78 -5.20 -4.66
C ASN A 44 8.01 -6.52 -4.52
N ASN A 45 7.97 -7.10 -3.32
CA ASN A 45 7.20 -8.31 -3.02
C ASN A 45 5.74 -7.98 -2.65
N VAL A 46 5.35 -6.70 -2.64
CA VAL A 46 4.03 -6.24 -2.23
C VAL A 46 3.29 -5.63 -3.41
N VAL A 47 2.14 -6.21 -3.76
CA VAL A 47 1.21 -5.68 -4.77
C VAL A 47 -0.11 -5.33 -4.10
N VAL A 48 -0.59 -4.10 -4.32
CA VAL A 48 -1.84 -3.61 -3.75
C VAL A 48 -2.94 -3.74 -4.80
N SER A 49 -3.97 -4.51 -4.47
CA SER A 49 -5.10 -4.83 -5.33
C SER A 49 -6.42 -4.31 -4.74
N PRO A 50 -7.44 -3.93 -5.54
CA PRO A 50 -8.74 -3.49 -5.03
C PRO A 50 -9.54 -4.67 -4.45
N GLY A 51 -9.13 -5.11 -3.26
CA GLY A 51 -9.74 -6.20 -2.50
C GLY A 51 -9.04 -7.55 -2.70
N GLY A 52 -9.02 -8.36 -1.63
CA GLY A 52 -8.34 -9.67 -1.61
C GLY A 52 -8.91 -10.69 -2.60
N LYS A 53 -10.09 -10.44 -3.18
CA LYS A 53 -10.69 -11.29 -4.23
C LYS A 53 -9.91 -11.28 -5.54
N MET A 54 -9.17 -10.21 -5.79
CA MET A 54 -8.34 -10.00 -6.98
C MET A 54 -6.87 -10.37 -6.74
N SER A 55 -6.56 -11.01 -5.61
CA SER A 55 -5.22 -11.47 -5.25
C SER A 55 -5.17 -12.99 -5.39
N CYS A 56 -4.85 -13.47 -6.60
CA CYS A 56 -4.53 -14.87 -6.89
C CYS A 56 -3.05 -14.98 -7.24
#